data_AF-A0A6A2ZR70-F1
#
_entry.id   AF-A0A6A2ZR70-F1
#
_cell.length_a   1.000
_cell.length_b   1.000
_cell.length_c   1.000
_cell.angle_alpha   90.00
_cell.angle_beta   90.00
_cell.angle_gamma   90.00
#
_symmetry.space_group_name_H-M   'P 1'
#
loop_
_entity.id
_entity.type
_entity.pdbx_description
1 polymer ?
#
loop_
_entity_poly.entity_id
_entity_poly.type
_entity_poly.pdbx_seq_one_letter_code
_entity_poly.pdbx_strand_id
1 'polypeptide(L)'
;MVLYLLFESSSGYALFQAHGPDEIGQNTEAVRNLVSDFNRFGKVVQLAAFLPFESALDGLNQCNSVSEGQDFTPVDLINVQLFAQRVMDLV
;
A
#
# COMPACT_ATOMS: atom_id res chain seq x y z
N MET A 1 3.79 -8.85 -14.61
CA MET A 1 3.87 -9.12 -13.16
C MET A 1 3.03 -8.07 -12.46
N VAL A 2 2.19 -8.43 -11.49
CA VAL A 2 1.43 -7.44 -10.71
C VAL A 2 2.26 -7.07 -9.48
N LEU A 3 2.48 -5.77 -9.24
CA LEU A 3 3.15 -5.26 -8.06
C LEU A 3 2.10 -4.69 -7.10
N TYR A 4 2.17 -5.09 -5.83
CA TYR A 4 1.38 -4.48 -4.75
C TYR A 4 2.31 -3.70 -3.82
N LEU A 5 1.88 -2.51 -3.44
CA LEU A 5 2.55 -1.60 -2.52
C LEU A 5 1.74 -1.51 -1.24
N LEU A 6 2.37 -1.79 -0.10
CA LEU A 6 1.79 -1.51 1.21
C LEU A 6 2.09 -0.06 1.58
N PHE A 7 1.05 0.69 1.94
CA PHE A 7 1.14 2.06 2.41
C PHE A 7 0.53 2.17 3.80
N GLU A 8 1.30 2.74 4.71
CA GLU A 8 0.97 2.87 6.11
C GLU A 8 0.57 4.32 6.41
N SER A 9 -0.58 4.51 7.05
CA SER A 9 -1.13 5.81 7.38
C SER A 9 -1.61 5.85 8.82
N SER A 10 -1.78 7.06 9.38
CA SER A 10 -2.36 7.23 10.71
C SER A 10 -3.80 6.73 10.82
N SER A 11 -4.48 6.53 9.68
CA SER A 11 -5.84 6.00 9.62
C SER A 11 -5.92 4.49 9.41
N GLY A 12 -4.82 3.81 9.07
CA GLY A 12 -4.82 2.39 8.72
C GLY A 12 -3.81 2.02 7.65
N TYR A 13 -3.97 0.81 7.10
CA TYR A 13 -3.16 0.24 6.04
C TYR A 13 -3.87 0.25 4.70
N ALA A 14 -3.19 0.70 3.65
CA ALA A 14 -3.68 0.64 2.28
C ALA A 14 -2.78 -0.27 1.44
N LEU A 15 -3.40 -1.12 0.64
CA LEU A 15 -2.73 -1.90 -0.39
C LEU A 15 -3.04 -1.25 -1.74
N PHE A 16 -2.00 -0.83 -2.45
CA PHE A 16 -2.11 -0.28 -3.79
C PHE A 16 -1.60 -1.26 -4.82
N GLN A 17 -2.36 -1.47 -5.88
CA GLN A 17 -1.87 -2.13 -7.08
C GLN A 17 -1.12 -1.12 -7.93
N ALA A 18 0.16 -1.40 -8.19
CA ALA A 18 0.99 -0.61 -9.08
C ALA A 18 1.15 -1.35 -10.41
N HIS A 19 0.61 -0.76 -11.47
CA HIS A 19 0.92 -1.15 -12.84
C HIS A 19 2.17 -0.40 -13.25
N GLY A 20 3.31 -1.10 -13.17
CA GLY A 20 4.62 -0.47 -13.29
C GLY A 20 4.83 0.24 -14.64
N PRO A 21 5.39 1.47 -14.65
CA PRO A 21 6.16 1.95 -15.79
C PRO A 21 7.43 1.11 -15.91
N ASP A 22 7.83 0.73 -17.12
CA ASP A 22 9.04 -0.07 -17.39
C ASP A 22 10.25 0.38 -16.53
N GLU A 23 10.97 -0.57 -15.93
CA GLU A 23 12.14 -0.32 -15.07
C GLU A 23 13.24 0.51 -15.78
N ILE A 24 13.21 0.52 -17.11
CA ILE A 24 14.10 1.28 -18.00
C ILE A 24 13.54 2.72 -18.15
N GLY A 25 13.68 3.57 -17.13
CA GLY A 25 13.27 4.99 -17.26
C GLY A 25 13.01 5.78 -15.97
N GLN A 26 13.06 5.10 -14.81
CA GLN A 26 12.71 5.63 -13.48
C GLN A 26 13.36 6.98 -13.10
N ASN A 27 14.52 7.32 -13.69
CA ASN A 27 15.28 8.52 -13.34
C ASN A 27 15.14 9.69 -14.33
N THR A 28 14.18 9.62 -15.26
CA THR A 28 13.90 10.73 -16.18
C THR A 28 12.95 11.75 -15.53
N GLU A 29 13.12 13.03 -15.84
CA GLU A 29 12.21 14.10 -15.39
C GLU A 29 10.75 13.84 -15.78
N ALA A 30 10.53 13.10 -16.88
CA ALA A 30 9.22 12.66 -17.32
C ALA A 30 8.50 11.74 -16.31
N VAL A 31 9.23 10.81 -15.66
CA VAL A 31 8.66 9.91 -14.62
C VAL A 31 8.41 10.66 -13.31
N ARG A 32 9.26 11.62 -12.95
CA ARG A 32 9.00 12.48 -11.77
C ARG A 32 7.74 13.32 -11.95
N ASN A 33 7.53 13.87 -13.15
CA ASN A 33 6.34 14.65 -13.48
C ASN A 33 5.06 13.79 -13.59
N LEU A 34 5.18 12.47 -13.73
CA LEU A 34 4.04 11.54 -13.69
C LEU A 34 3.48 11.37 -12.28
N VAL A 35 4.32 11.45 -11.24
CA VAL A 35 3.90 11.31 -9.84
C VAL A 35 3.20 12.57 -9.33
N SER A 36 3.57 13.75 -9.84
CA SER A 36 2.96 15.03 -9.46
C SER A 36 1.62 15.31 -10.16
N ASP A 37 1.32 14.65 -11.27
CA ASP A 37 0.01 14.73 -11.94
C ASP A 37 -0.91 13.61 -11.46
N PHE A 38 -1.94 13.98 -10.68
CA PHE A 38 -2.88 13.03 -10.11
C PHE A 38 -3.63 12.18 -11.16
N ASN A 39 -4.02 12.76 -12.30
CA ASN A 39 -4.74 12.04 -13.34
C ASN A 39 -3.87 10.97 -14.00
N ARG A 40 -2.56 11.20 -14.07
CA ARG A 40 -1.61 10.23 -14.58
C ARG A 40 -1.24 9.21 -13.52
N PHE A 41 -1.01 9.64 -12.28
CA PHE A 41 -0.73 8.77 -11.14
C PHE A 41 -1.84 7.74 -10.90
N GLY A 42 -3.12 8.17 -10.89
CA GLY A 42 -4.25 7.27 -10.67
C GLY A 42 -4.46 6.21 -11.76
N LYS A 43 -3.82 6.34 -12.93
CA LYS A 43 -3.85 5.30 -13.96
C LYS A 43 -2.84 4.18 -13.70
N VAL A 44 -1.76 4.49 -12.98
CA VAL A 44 -0.65 3.55 -12.71
C VAL A 44 -0.70 2.99 -11.30
N VAL A 45 -1.31 3.71 -10.35
CA VAL A 45 -1.47 3.28 -8.96
C VAL A 45 -2.95 3.32 -8.59
N GLN A 46 -3.49 2.17 -8.21
CA GLN A 46 -4.90 2.03 -7.84
C GLN A 46 -5.03 1.43 -6.44
N LEU A 47 -5.95 1.97 -5.64
CA LEU A 47 -6.25 1.40 -4.32
C LEU A 47 -6.93 0.05 -4.51
N ALA A 48 -6.28 -1.02 -4.08
CA ALA A 48 -6.85 -2.36 -4.09
C ALA A 48 -7.66 -2.60 -2.81
N ALA A 49 -7.19 -2.05 -1.69
CA ALA A 49 -7.60 -2.51 -0.38
C ALA A 49 -7.27 -1.46 0.71
N PHE A 50 -8.17 -1.24 1.68
CA PHE A 50 -7.91 -0.40 2.86
C PHE A 50 -8.43 -1.05 4.14
N LEU A 51 -7.59 -1.09 5.17
CA LEU A 51 -7.87 -1.61 6.50
C LEU A 51 -7.72 -0.47 7.53
N PRO A 52 -8.82 0.14 7.99
CA PRO A 52 -8.76 1.20 9.00
C PRO A 52 -8.41 0.63 10.39
N PHE A 53 -7.76 1.45 11.21
CA PHE A 53 -7.59 1.13 12.64
C PHE A 53 -8.92 1.20 13.38
N GLU A 54 -9.13 0.32 14.35
CA GLU A 54 -10.38 0.25 15.11
C GLU A 54 -10.53 1.41 16.10
N SER A 55 -9.39 1.96 16.55
CA SER A 55 -9.36 3.06 17.51
C SER A 55 -8.08 3.89 17.42
N ALA A 56 -8.06 5.05 18.08
CA ALA A 56 -6.85 5.85 18.22
C ALA A 56 -5.74 5.14 19.01
N LEU A 57 -6.10 4.29 19.98
CA LEU A 57 -5.14 3.49 20.75
C LEU A 57 -4.50 2.42 19.86
N ASP A 58 -5.31 1.76 19.04
CA ASP A 58 -4.87 0.78 18.05
C ASP A 58 -3.89 1.42 17.05
N GLY A 59 -4.26 2.58 16.48
CA GLY A 59 -3.37 3.32 15.59
C GLY A 59 -2.05 3.78 16.22
N LEU A 60 -2.07 4.18 17.51
CA LEU A 60 -0.83 4.53 18.22
C LEU A 60 0.09 3.32 18.39
N ASN A 61 -0.48 2.18 18.81
CA ASN A 61 0.29 0.95 18.96
C ASN A 61 0.90 0.53 17.62
N GLN A 62 0.11 0.62 16.55
CA GLN A 62 0.55 0.23 15.23
C GLN A 62 1.66 1.14 14.69
N CYS A 63 1.55 2.46 14.87
CA CYS A 63 2.62 3.41 14.54
C CYS A 63 3.92 3.09 15.28
N ASN A 64 3.85 2.72 16.56
CA ASN A 64 5.03 2.34 17.33
C ASN A 64 5.64 1.03 16.79
N SER A 65 4.83 0.00 16.52
CA SER A 65 5.30 -1.27 15.96
C SER A 65 6.03 -1.09 14.63
N VAL A 66 5.45 -0.29 13.71
CA VAL A 66 6.12 0.11 12.46
C VAL A 66 7.45 0.78 12.73
N SER A 67 7.49 1.76 13.64
CA SER A 67 8.69 2.56 13.93
C SER A 67 9.84 1.73 14.52
N GLU A 68 9.50 0.67 15.24
CA GLU A 68 10.45 -0.25 15.86
C GLU A 68 10.86 -1.39 14.91
N GLY A 69 10.26 -1.47 13.72
CA GLY A 69 10.48 -2.57 12.78
C GLY A 69 10.05 -3.91 13.37
N GLN A 70 9.13 -3.90 14.33
CA GLN A 70 8.52 -5.14 14.81
C GLN A 70 7.67 -5.69 13.67
N ASP A 71 7.86 -6.96 13.35
CA ASP A 71 7.02 -7.64 12.38
C ASP A 71 5.56 -7.39 12.78
N PHE A 72 4.77 -6.95 11.79
CA PHE A 72 3.32 -7.15 11.79
C PHE A 72 3.03 -8.45 12.53
N THR A 73 2.20 -8.40 13.58
CA THR A 73 1.94 -9.61 14.34
C THR A 73 1.44 -10.68 13.37
N PRO A 74 1.58 -11.99 13.67
CA PRO A 74 1.06 -13.02 12.77
C PRO A 74 -0.40 -12.76 12.37
N VAL A 75 -1.19 -12.14 13.25
CA VAL A 75 -2.55 -11.69 12.97
C VAL A 75 -2.60 -10.58 11.92
N ASP A 76 -1.70 -9.59 11.96
CA ASP A 76 -1.66 -8.49 10.99
C ASP A 76 -1.13 -8.94 9.62
N LEU A 77 -0.10 -9.81 9.58
CA LEU A 77 0.36 -10.43 8.33
C LEU A 77 -0.72 -11.35 7.74
N ILE A 78 -1.39 -12.14 8.58
CA ILE A 78 -2.54 -12.94 8.16
C ILE A 78 -3.63 -12.00 7.66
N ASN A 79 -3.97 -10.91 8.34
CA ASN A 79 -5.03 -10.01 7.90
C ASN A 79 -4.70 -9.35 6.56
N VAL A 80 -3.47 -8.87 6.37
CA VAL A 80 -3.03 -8.28 5.09
C VAL A 80 -2.96 -9.35 4.00
N GLN A 81 -2.48 -10.56 4.28
CA GLN A 81 -2.44 -11.67 3.31
C GLN A 81 -3.83 -12.22 2.98
N LEU A 82 -4.70 -12.43 3.96
CA LEU A 82 -6.07 -12.89 3.78
C LEU A 82 -6.87 -11.83 3.02
N PHE A 83 -6.62 -10.55 3.29
CA PHE A 83 -7.25 -9.45 2.59
C PHE A 83 -6.75 -9.33 1.15
N ALA A 84 -5.44 -9.40 0.93
CA ALA A 84 -4.84 -9.45 -0.41
C ALA A 84 -5.35 -10.67 -1.20
N GLN A 85 -5.43 -11.84 -0.56
CA GLN A 85 -5.97 -13.06 -1.15
C GLN A 85 -7.44 -12.91 -1.51
N ARG A 86 -8.28 -12.39 -0.60
CA ARG A 86 -9.70 -12.11 -0.89
C ARG A 86 -9.89 -11.14 -2.05
N VAL A 87 -9.04 -10.12 -2.15
CA VAL A 87 -9.07 -9.16 -3.28
C VAL A 87 -8.66 -9.84 -4.58
N MET A 88 -7.64 -10.71 -4.56
CA MET A 88 -7.24 -11.50 -5.74
C MET A 88 -8.30 -12.52 -6.17
N ASP A 89 -9.04 -13.12 -5.23
CA ASP A 89 -10.11 -14.08 -5.53
C ASP A 89 -11.39 -13.41 -6.07
N LEU A 90 -11.50 -12.08 -5.99
CA LEU A 90 -12.63 -11.26 -6.46
C LEU A 90 -12.46 -10.75 -7.91
N VAL A 91 -11.31 -10.97 -8.55
CA VAL A 91 -10.98 -10.56 -9.93
C VAL A 91 -10.84 -11.80 -10.82
#